data_AF-A0A6J3C0J3-F1
#
_entry.id   AF-A0A6J3C0J3-F1
#
_cell.length_a   1.000
_cell.length_b   1.000
_cell.length_c   1.000
_cell.angle_alpha   90.00
_cell.angle_beta   90.00
_cell.angle_gamma   90.00
#
_symmetry.space_group_name_H-M   'P 1'
#
loop_
_entity.id
_entity.type
_entity.pdbx_description
1 polymer ?
#
loop_
_entity_poly.entity_id
_entity_poly.type
_entity_poly.pdbx_seq_one_letter_code
_entity_poly.pdbx_strand_id
1 'polypeptide(L)'
;MGEERVKMRKQLGLLEGVAIILGIIFGSGIFISPKEVIEKTGSVWGALSVWAVCGILATLGALSYAELGTTLAQSGGDYHYINEAYGELPAFLYLWDANLVFVPSTNAIMALTFANNILEPIFPNCPIDPMCRKLIAAATICFLAFINAYDVKFTTRVQNVFMFTKISALFVIIIAGIMWIARVIIQCPFVRGHCEPGCRSVPSHVSHTIGNCRRIVVNKRQYVRAKSEHRP
;
A
#
# COMPACT_ATOMS: atom_id res chain seq x y z
N MET A 1 -24.90 -40.87 18.24
CA MET A 1 -23.68 -40.17 18.68
C MET A 1 -23.83 -38.73 18.24
N GLY A 2 -24.11 -37.81 19.18
CA GLY A 2 -24.28 -36.40 18.85
C GLY A 2 -22.93 -35.76 18.58
N GLU A 3 -22.74 -35.21 17.39
CA GLU A 3 -21.54 -34.44 17.06
C GLU A 3 -21.52 -33.16 17.91
N GLU A 4 -20.62 -33.10 18.90
CA GLU A 4 -20.25 -31.85 19.54
C GLU A 4 -19.63 -30.94 18.46
N ARG A 5 -20.43 -30.05 17.89
CA ARG A 5 -19.91 -29.00 17.01
C ARG A 5 -18.98 -28.12 17.84
N VAL A 6 -17.68 -28.22 17.58
CA VAL A 6 -16.66 -27.31 18.07
C VAL A 6 -17.03 -25.89 17.63
N LYS A 7 -17.69 -25.13 18.51
CA LYS A 7 -18.04 -23.73 18.28
C LYS A 7 -16.90 -22.87 18.80
N MET A 8 -16.28 -22.09 17.92
CA MET A 8 -15.35 -21.05 18.34
C MET A 8 -16.08 -20.07 19.28
N ARG A 9 -15.52 -19.81 20.46
CA ARG A 9 -16.04 -18.75 21.35
C ARG A 9 -15.94 -17.42 20.59
N LYS A 10 -17.07 -16.74 20.44
CA LYS A 10 -17.11 -15.36 19.93
C LYS A 10 -16.51 -14.44 20.99
N GLN A 11 -15.19 -14.23 20.95
CA GLN A 11 -14.45 -13.37 21.88
C GLN A 11 -14.11 -12.00 21.30
N LEU A 12 -14.64 -11.68 20.11
CA LEU A 12 -14.31 -10.47 19.36
C LEU A 12 -15.54 -9.56 19.31
N GLY A 13 -15.45 -8.40 19.96
CA GLY A 13 -16.37 -7.29 19.86
C GLY A 13 -16.15 -6.46 18.59
N LEU A 14 -17.05 -5.49 18.35
CA LEU A 14 -17.03 -4.65 17.15
C LEU A 14 -15.72 -3.87 16.99
N LEU A 15 -15.24 -3.24 18.07
CA LEU A 15 -14.03 -2.43 18.04
C LEU A 15 -12.78 -3.29 17.79
N GLU A 16 -12.73 -4.49 18.38
CA GLU A 16 -11.64 -5.44 18.17
C GLU A 16 -11.63 -5.94 16.73
N GLY A 17 -12.80 -6.24 16.16
CA GLY A 17 -12.96 -6.63 14.76
C GLY A 17 -12.50 -5.52 13.80
N VAL A 18 -12.92 -4.27 14.02
CA VAL A 18 -12.49 -3.12 13.20
C VAL A 18 -10.97 -2.93 13.30
N ALA A 19 -10.41 -2.99 14.51
CA ALA A 19 -8.96 -2.87 14.69
C ALA A 19 -8.19 -3.96 13.93
N ILE A 20 -8.65 -5.22 13.97
CA ILE A 20 -8.04 -6.32 13.22
C ILE A 20 -8.10 -6.07 11.71
N ILE A 21 -9.26 -5.67 11.18
CA ILE A 21 -9.43 -5.39 9.75
C ILE A 21 -8.48 -4.28 9.30
N LEU A 22 -8.41 -3.17 10.05
CA LEU A 22 -7.46 -2.09 9.75
C LEU A 22 -6.02 -2.60 9.79
N GLY A 23 -5.69 -3.52 10.70
CA GLY A 23 -4.37 -4.12 10.80
C GLY A 23 -3.96 -4.99 9.62
N ILE A 24 -4.91 -5.71 9.04
CA ILE A 24 -4.68 -6.57 7.88
C ILE A 24 -4.56 -5.71 6.61
N ILE A 25 -5.38 -4.66 6.48
CA ILE A 25 -5.39 -3.77 5.29
C ILE A 25 -4.15 -2.88 5.25
N PHE A 26 -3.71 -2.32 6.39
CA PHE A 26 -2.51 -1.47 6.45
C PHE A 26 -1.21 -2.31 6.43
N GLY A 27 -0.88 -2.81 5.24
CA GLY A 27 0.36 -3.54 4.97
C GLY A 27 1.62 -2.65 4.81
N SER A 28 2.75 -3.26 4.49
CA SER A 28 4.00 -2.54 4.10
C SER A 28 3.89 -1.85 2.74
N GLY A 29 2.92 -2.24 1.90
CA GLY A 29 2.71 -1.70 0.56
C GLY A 29 2.51 -0.18 0.54
N ILE A 30 1.93 0.41 1.58
CA ILE A 30 1.67 1.86 1.61
C ILE A 30 2.93 2.73 1.51
N PHE A 31 4.11 2.20 1.88
CA PHE A 31 5.38 2.93 1.76
C PHE A 31 6.06 2.75 0.40
N ILE A 32 5.67 1.72 -0.36
CA ILE A 32 6.30 1.34 -1.63
C ILE A 32 5.42 1.73 -2.81
N SER A 33 4.13 1.43 -2.73
CA SER A 33 3.14 1.65 -3.78
C SER A 33 3.03 3.11 -4.25
N PRO A 34 3.11 4.17 -3.42
CA PRO A 34 3.00 5.54 -3.90
C PRO A 34 4.07 5.91 -4.93
N LYS A 35 5.32 5.45 -4.75
CA LYS A 35 6.42 5.69 -5.69
C LYS A 35 6.10 5.06 -7.04
N GLU A 36 5.69 3.80 -7.02
CA GLU A 36 5.41 3.02 -8.23
C GLU A 36 4.19 3.54 -9.00
N VAL A 37 3.13 3.95 -8.30
CA VAL A 37 1.92 4.52 -8.93
C VAL A 37 2.23 5.86 -9.59
N ILE A 38 3.01 6.73 -8.95
CA ILE A 38 3.38 8.03 -9.53
C ILE A 38 4.30 7.83 -10.75
N GLU A 39 5.25 6.91 -10.68
CA GLU A 39 6.15 6.59 -11.78
C GLU A 39 5.40 6.06 -13.01
N LYS A 40 4.45 5.14 -12.80
CA LYS A 40 3.61 4.58 -13.89
C LYS A 40 2.61 5.59 -14.45
N THR A 41 2.09 6.49 -13.62
CA THR A 41 1.05 7.45 -14.04
C THR A 41 1.65 8.74 -14.62
N GLY A 42 2.89 9.09 -14.27
CA GLY A 42 3.61 10.28 -14.72
C GLY A 42 3.02 11.63 -14.26
N SER A 43 1.92 11.63 -13.51
CA SER A 43 1.25 12.82 -13.00
C SER A 43 0.66 12.59 -11.61
N VAL A 44 0.74 13.62 -10.75
CA VAL A 44 0.24 13.55 -9.37
C VAL A 44 -1.29 13.39 -9.34
N TRP A 45 -1.99 14.15 -10.18
CA TRP A 45 -3.45 14.06 -10.28
C TRP A 45 -3.92 12.71 -10.82
N GLY A 46 -3.20 12.13 -11.78
CA GLY A 46 -3.47 10.78 -12.24
C GLY A 46 -3.28 9.75 -11.14
N ALA A 47 -2.18 9.83 -10.38
CA ALA A 47 -1.93 8.93 -9.25
C ALA A 47 -3.06 9.02 -8.19
N LEU A 48 -3.51 10.23 -7.83
CA LEU A 48 -4.62 10.43 -6.91
C LEU A 48 -5.94 9.83 -7.43
N SER A 49 -6.20 9.96 -8.74
CA SER A 49 -7.40 9.36 -9.35
C SER A 49 -7.39 7.83 -9.29
N VAL A 50 -6.23 7.20 -9.51
CA VAL A 50 -6.06 5.75 -9.39
C VAL A 50 -6.35 5.30 -7.97
N TRP A 51 -5.80 5.98 -6.96
CA TRP A 51 -6.08 5.69 -5.56
C TRP A 51 -7.57 5.82 -5.21
N ALA A 52 -8.24 6.86 -5.71
CA ALA A 52 -9.67 7.06 -5.50
C ALA A 52 -10.50 5.92 -6.12
N VAL A 53 -10.21 5.53 -7.37
CA VAL A 53 -10.90 4.43 -8.06
C VAL A 53 -10.66 3.11 -7.32
N CYS A 54 -9.43 2.81 -6.91
CA CYS A 54 -9.12 1.62 -6.11
C CYS A 54 -9.89 1.61 -4.79
N GLY A 55 -10.03 2.74 -4.10
CA GLY A 55 -10.82 2.86 -2.88
C GLY A 55 -12.31 2.56 -3.08
N ILE A 56 -12.89 3.07 -4.17
CA ILE A 56 -14.30 2.79 -4.52
C ILE A 56 -14.49 1.30 -4.82
N LEU A 57 -13.63 0.72 -5.66
CA LEU A 57 -13.70 -0.69 -6.02
C LEU A 57 -13.53 -1.59 -4.79
N ALA A 58 -12.59 -1.27 -3.90
CA ALA A 58 -12.38 -2.01 -2.65
C ALA A 58 -13.61 -1.93 -1.73
N THR A 59 -14.26 -0.76 -1.65
CA THR A 59 -15.48 -0.56 -0.86
C THR A 59 -16.62 -1.42 -1.40
N LEU A 60 -16.85 -1.40 -2.73
CA LEU A 60 -17.88 -2.23 -3.36
C LEU A 60 -17.63 -3.72 -3.11
N GLY A 61 -16.39 -4.18 -3.27
CA GLY A 61 -16.01 -5.56 -2.94
C GLY A 61 -16.28 -5.91 -1.47
N ALA A 62 -15.89 -5.03 -0.54
CA ALA A 62 -16.12 -5.25 0.88
C ALA A 62 -17.61 -5.34 1.24
N LEU A 63 -18.47 -4.53 0.61
CA LEU A 63 -19.93 -4.63 0.80
C LEU A 63 -20.47 -5.96 0.29
N SER A 64 -20.05 -6.42 -0.90
CA SER A 64 -20.47 -7.73 -1.42
C SER A 64 -20.01 -8.88 -0.52
N TYR A 65 -18.79 -8.81 0.01
CA TYR A 65 -18.30 -9.80 0.98
C TYR A 65 -19.02 -9.70 2.34
N ALA A 66 -19.48 -8.52 2.75
CA ALA A 66 -20.28 -8.37 3.96
C ALA A 66 -21.65 -9.05 3.81
N GLU A 67 -22.32 -8.89 2.67
CA GLU A 67 -23.57 -9.60 2.35
C GLU A 67 -23.37 -11.13 2.36
N LEU A 68 -22.31 -11.62 1.69
CA LEU A 68 -21.97 -13.05 1.74
C LEU A 68 -21.65 -13.55 3.16
N GLY A 69 -20.90 -12.77 3.93
CA GLY A 69 -20.51 -13.13 5.30
C GLY A 69 -21.67 -13.15 6.29
N THR A 70 -22.72 -12.37 6.04
CA THR A 70 -23.94 -12.38 6.87
C THR A 70 -24.93 -13.48 6.45
N THR A 71 -24.98 -13.82 5.16
CA THR A 71 -25.86 -14.89 4.64
C THR A 71 -25.32 -16.29 4.93
N LEU A 72 -24.00 -16.50 4.79
CA LEU A 72 -23.33 -17.79 4.98
C LEU A 72 -22.40 -17.74 6.21
N ALA A 73 -22.99 -17.73 7.40
CA ALA A 73 -22.27 -17.62 8.68
C ALA A 73 -21.62 -18.94 9.18
N GLN A 74 -21.05 -19.74 8.28
CA GLN A 74 -20.31 -20.96 8.62
C GLN A 74 -18.80 -20.75 8.58
N SER A 75 -18.06 -21.63 9.26
CA SER A 75 -16.59 -21.59 9.26
C SER A 75 -16.06 -22.15 7.94
N GLY A 76 -15.18 -21.41 7.26
CA GLY A 76 -14.57 -21.83 5.99
C GLY A 76 -14.25 -20.69 5.03
N GLY A 77 -14.79 -19.48 5.27
CA GLY A 77 -14.49 -18.29 4.46
C GLY A 77 -14.79 -18.50 2.98
N ASP A 78 -13.89 -18.03 2.13
CA ASP A 78 -14.01 -18.08 0.66
C ASP A 78 -14.28 -19.49 0.12
N TYR A 79 -13.65 -20.52 0.70
CA TYR A 79 -13.87 -21.91 0.30
C TYR A 79 -15.33 -22.33 0.49
N HIS A 80 -15.92 -21.96 1.64
CA HIS A 80 -17.30 -22.31 1.94
C HIS A 80 -18.28 -21.59 1.00
N TYR A 81 -18.02 -20.31 0.68
CA TYR A 81 -18.84 -19.56 -0.27
C TYR A 81 -18.86 -20.19 -1.66
N ILE A 82 -17.71 -20.65 -2.13
CA ILE A 82 -17.59 -21.31 -3.44
C ILE A 82 -18.24 -22.70 -3.41
N ASN A 83 -18.08 -23.44 -2.31
CA ASN A 83 -18.67 -24.76 -2.17
C ASN A 83 -20.20 -24.71 -2.18
N GLU A 84 -20.80 -23.73 -1.50
CA GLU A 84 -22.26 -23.57 -1.48
C GLU A 84 -22.81 -23.14 -2.85
N ALA A 85 -22.09 -22.28 -3.57
CA ALA A 85 -22.55 -21.74 -4.86
C ALA A 85 -22.29 -22.68 -6.05
N TYR A 86 -21.16 -23.40 -6.06
CA TYR A 86 -20.66 -24.14 -7.22
C TYR A 86 -20.34 -25.62 -6.95
N GLY A 87 -20.47 -26.09 -5.70
CA GLY A 87 -20.20 -27.46 -5.30
C GLY A 87 -18.73 -27.78 -5.03
N GLU A 88 -18.44 -29.06 -4.82
CA GLU A 88 -17.18 -29.54 -4.25
C GLU A 88 -15.97 -29.40 -5.19
N LEU A 89 -16.15 -29.64 -6.48
CA LEU A 89 -15.04 -29.61 -7.45
C LEU A 89 -14.46 -28.19 -7.64
N PRO A 90 -15.27 -27.14 -7.89
CA PRO A 90 -14.75 -25.77 -7.96
C PRO A 90 -14.17 -25.27 -6.64
N ALA A 91 -14.75 -25.67 -5.50
CA ALA A 91 -14.22 -25.33 -4.18
C ALA A 91 -12.84 -25.96 -3.94
N PHE A 92 -12.64 -27.21 -4.34
CA PHE A 92 -11.34 -27.88 -4.27
C PHE A 92 -10.30 -27.19 -5.17
N LEU A 93 -10.67 -26.82 -6.40
CA LEU A 93 -9.77 -26.11 -7.32
C LEU A 93 -9.35 -24.74 -6.76
N TYR A 94 -10.27 -24.01 -6.15
CA TYR A 94 -9.95 -22.76 -5.45
C TYR A 94 -8.93 -22.99 -4.32
N LEU A 95 -9.15 -24.00 -3.48
CA LEU A 95 -8.24 -24.31 -2.37
C LEU A 95 -6.85 -24.72 -2.88
N TRP A 96 -6.80 -25.47 -3.97
CA TRP A 96 -5.57 -25.88 -4.66
C TRP A 96 -4.79 -24.67 -5.17
N ASP A 97 -5.43 -23.78 -5.93
CA ASP A 97 -4.81 -22.57 -6.46
C ASP A 97 -4.37 -21.62 -5.34
N ALA A 98 -5.23 -21.41 -4.35
CA ALA A 98 -4.94 -20.55 -3.21
C ALA A 98 -3.67 -20.99 -2.47
N ASN A 99 -3.55 -22.29 -2.16
CA ASN A 99 -2.43 -22.79 -1.36
C ASN A 99 -1.14 -23.02 -2.15
N LEU A 100 -1.22 -23.41 -3.42
CA LEU A 100 -0.03 -23.76 -4.21
C LEU A 100 0.47 -22.65 -5.13
N VAL A 101 -0.41 -21.72 -5.50
CA VAL A 101 -0.06 -20.64 -6.43
C VAL A 101 -0.11 -19.31 -5.70
N PHE A 102 -1.26 -18.93 -5.16
CA PHE A 102 -1.49 -17.57 -4.68
C PHE A 102 -0.70 -17.22 -3.43
N VAL A 103 -0.85 -18.00 -2.34
CA VAL A 103 -0.15 -17.78 -1.07
C VAL A 103 1.38 -17.85 -1.20
N PRO A 104 1.99 -18.85 -1.85
CA PRO A 104 3.45 -18.88 -2.00
C PRO A 104 3.97 -17.77 -2.91
N SER A 105 3.26 -17.41 -3.98
CA SER A 105 3.66 -16.32 -4.86
C SER A 105 3.66 -14.97 -4.15
N THR A 106 2.61 -14.67 -3.37
CA THR A 106 2.53 -13.44 -2.59
C THR A 106 3.62 -13.37 -1.52
N ASN A 107 3.90 -14.47 -0.82
CA ASN A 107 5.01 -14.56 0.13
C ASN A 107 6.39 -14.34 -0.53
N ALA A 108 6.61 -14.91 -1.71
CA ALA A 108 7.84 -14.72 -2.47
C ALA A 108 8.04 -13.26 -2.91
N ILE A 109 6.99 -12.62 -3.44
CA ILE A 109 7.02 -11.21 -3.83
C ILE A 109 7.33 -10.32 -2.63
N MET A 110 6.69 -10.56 -1.48
CA MET A 110 6.96 -9.81 -0.24
C MET A 110 8.41 -9.98 0.24
N ALA A 111 8.95 -11.19 0.21
CA ALA A 111 10.33 -11.46 0.61
C ALA A 111 11.36 -10.82 -0.34
N LEU A 112 11.12 -10.87 -1.65
CA LEU A 112 11.97 -10.19 -2.63
C LEU A 112 11.94 -8.68 -2.45
N THR A 113 10.75 -8.13 -2.19
CA THR A 113 10.56 -6.72 -1.90
C THR A 113 11.34 -6.32 -0.64
N PHE A 114 11.27 -7.12 0.42
CA PHE A 114 12.05 -6.90 1.64
C PHE A 114 13.56 -6.91 1.37
N ALA A 115 14.05 -7.91 0.62
CA ALA A 115 15.46 -7.99 0.24
C ALA A 115 15.90 -6.73 -0.53
N ASN A 116 15.11 -6.26 -1.49
CA ASN A 116 15.41 -5.04 -2.25
C ASN A 116 15.46 -3.80 -1.35
N ASN A 117 14.49 -3.64 -0.44
CA ASN A 117 14.42 -2.48 0.45
C ASN A 117 15.59 -2.42 1.46
N ILE A 118 16.17 -3.56 1.83
CA ILE A 118 17.37 -3.61 2.69
C ILE A 118 18.64 -3.37 1.88
N LEU A 119 18.73 -3.96 0.70
CA LEU A 119 19.94 -3.98 -0.10
C LEU A 119 20.22 -2.64 -0.80
N GLU A 120 19.19 -1.94 -1.27
CA GLU A 120 19.31 -0.62 -1.92
C GLU A 120 20.05 0.43 -1.06
N PRO A 121 19.71 0.64 0.22
CA PRO A 121 20.43 1.62 1.05
C PRO A 121 21.83 1.18 1.48
N ILE A 122 22.09 -0.13 1.60
CA ILE A 122 23.40 -0.66 2.03
C ILE A 122 24.44 -0.59 0.88
N PHE A 123 24.00 -0.82 -0.36
CA PHE A 123 24.88 -0.83 -1.54
C PHE A 123 24.38 0.13 -2.62
N PRO A 124 24.37 1.45 -2.38
CA PRO A 124 23.75 2.42 -3.28
C PRO A 124 24.42 2.54 -4.66
N ASN A 125 25.70 2.16 -4.77
CA ASN A 125 26.51 2.32 -5.98
C ASN A 125 26.98 0.99 -6.60
N CYS A 126 26.49 -0.15 -6.12
CA CYS A 126 26.91 -1.46 -6.60
C CYS A 126 25.75 -2.19 -7.30
N PRO A 127 25.94 -2.73 -8.52
CA PRO A 127 24.94 -3.59 -9.14
C PRO A 127 24.85 -4.89 -8.33
N ILE A 128 23.75 -5.05 -7.59
CA ILE A 128 23.51 -6.23 -6.76
C ILE A 128 23.02 -7.37 -7.64
N ASP A 129 23.80 -8.46 -7.66
CA ASP A 129 23.49 -9.68 -8.39
C ASP A 129 22.08 -10.21 -8.00
N PRO A 130 21.20 -10.52 -8.97
CA PRO A 130 19.91 -11.16 -8.71
C PRO A 130 20.00 -12.42 -7.85
N MET A 131 21.09 -13.18 -7.87
CA MET A 131 21.26 -14.35 -7.02
C MET A 131 21.32 -13.97 -5.53
N CYS A 132 22.05 -12.91 -5.19
CA CYS A 132 22.14 -12.40 -3.81
C CYS A 132 20.77 -11.97 -3.27
N ARG A 133 19.97 -11.28 -4.10
CA ARG A 133 18.60 -10.86 -3.73
C ARG A 133 17.70 -12.07 -3.42
N LYS A 134 17.77 -13.11 -4.27
CA LYS A 134 17.01 -14.35 -4.08
C LYS A 134 17.44 -15.12 -2.84
N LEU A 135 18.75 -15.19 -2.55
CA LEU A 135 19.26 -15.87 -1.35
C LEU A 135 18.79 -15.17 -0.07
N ILE A 136 18.82 -13.84 -0.02
CA ILE A 136 18.33 -13.07 1.14
C ILE A 136 16.81 -13.24 1.31
N ALA A 137 16.05 -13.20 0.21
CA ALA A 137 14.62 -13.46 0.24
C ALA A 137 14.30 -14.88 0.76
N ALA A 138 15.00 -15.90 0.26
CA ALA A 138 14.84 -17.27 0.72
C ALA A 138 15.19 -17.44 2.20
N ALA A 139 16.33 -16.89 2.63
CA ALA A 139 16.74 -16.90 4.03
C ALA A 139 15.70 -16.21 4.95
N THR A 140 15.13 -15.09 4.48
CA THR A 140 14.06 -14.38 5.19
C THR A 140 12.82 -15.26 5.35
N ILE A 141 12.36 -15.91 4.27
CA ILE A 141 11.19 -16.82 4.33
C ILE A 141 11.46 -17.97 5.29
N CYS A 142 12.61 -18.65 5.20
CA CYS A 142 12.97 -19.75 6.07
C CYS A 142 13.04 -19.32 7.54
N PHE A 143 13.59 -18.13 7.81
CA PHE A 143 13.69 -17.58 9.16
C PHE A 143 12.30 -17.26 9.74
N LEU A 144 11.43 -16.59 8.99
CA LEU A 144 10.07 -16.31 9.44
C LEU A 144 9.26 -17.60 9.63
N ALA A 145 9.40 -18.57 8.74
CA ALA A 145 8.75 -19.87 8.86
C ALA A 145 9.21 -20.61 10.12
N PHE A 146 10.51 -20.57 10.43
CA PHE A 146 11.06 -21.16 11.65
C PHE A 146 10.50 -20.51 12.92
N ILE A 147 10.46 -19.17 12.98
CA ILE A 147 9.88 -18.44 14.12
C ILE A 147 8.40 -18.80 14.28
N ASN A 148 7.67 -18.83 13.17
CA ASN A 148 6.25 -19.15 13.19
C ASN A 148 5.97 -20.61 13.62
N ALA A 149 6.86 -21.54 13.29
CA ALA A 149 6.77 -22.92 13.75
C ALA A 149 7.15 -23.08 15.24
N TYR A 150 8.05 -22.24 15.76
CA TYR A 150 8.51 -22.31 17.15
C TYR A 150 7.51 -21.69 18.13
N ASP A 151 7.07 -20.46 17.89
CA ASP A 151 6.07 -19.79 18.74
C ASP A 151 5.20 -18.80 17.96
N VAL A 152 3.99 -19.24 17.63
CA VAL A 152 2.98 -18.41 16.96
C VAL A 152 2.62 -17.19 17.80
N LYS A 153 2.63 -17.28 19.13
CA LYS A 153 2.29 -16.13 20.00
C LYS A 153 3.34 -15.04 19.91
N PHE A 154 4.62 -15.40 19.79
CA PHE A 154 5.69 -14.44 19.55
C PHE A 154 5.50 -13.74 18.20
N THR A 155 5.24 -14.49 17.13
CA THR A 155 4.95 -13.95 15.80
C THR A 155 3.79 -12.96 15.82
N THR A 156 2.67 -13.31 16.46
CA THR A 156 1.50 -12.43 16.58
C THR A 156 1.82 -11.14 17.34
N ARG A 157 2.61 -11.19 18.42
CA ARG A 157 3.03 -9.98 19.14
C ARG A 157 3.89 -9.07 18.26
N VAL A 158 4.87 -9.62 17.56
CA VAL A 158 5.74 -8.87 16.65
C VAL A 158 4.93 -8.24 15.52
N GLN A 159 3.98 -8.97 14.94
CA GLN A 159 3.07 -8.45 13.92
C GLN A 159 2.21 -7.29 14.44
N ASN A 160 1.66 -7.40 15.66
CA ASN A 160 0.89 -6.33 16.28
C ASN A 160 1.74 -5.07 16.48
N VAL A 161 2.99 -5.20 16.94
CA VAL A 161 3.91 -4.07 17.08
C VAL A 161 4.18 -3.40 15.74
N PHE A 162 4.42 -4.17 14.67
CA PHE A 162 4.60 -3.61 13.33
C PHE A 162 3.35 -2.90 12.82
N MET A 163 2.16 -3.43 13.08
CA MET A 163 0.90 -2.79 12.74
C MET A 163 0.77 -1.42 13.42
N PHE A 164 0.92 -1.36 14.75
CA PHE A 164 0.84 -0.10 15.49
C PHE A 164 1.88 0.91 15.02
N THR A 165 3.12 0.45 14.78
CA THR A 165 4.20 1.30 14.26
C THR A 165 3.82 1.90 12.91
N LYS A 166 3.32 1.09 11.97
CA LYS A 166 2.91 1.56 10.64
C LYS A 166 1.76 2.56 10.70
N ILE A 167 0.73 2.30 11.52
CA ILE A 167 -0.41 3.22 11.70
C ILE A 167 0.08 4.55 12.29
N SER A 168 0.96 4.51 13.28
CA SER A 168 1.52 5.72 13.88
C SER A 168 2.34 6.54 12.86
N ALA A 169 3.13 5.87 12.03
CA ALA A 169 3.91 6.53 10.97
C ALA A 169 3.01 7.22 9.94
N LEU A 170 1.91 6.59 9.53
CA LEU A 170 0.93 7.22 8.64
C LEU A 170 0.30 8.47 9.27
N PHE A 171 -0.06 8.40 10.55
CA PHE A 171 -0.62 9.54 11.27
C PHE A 171 0.35 10.72 11.33
N VAL A 172 1.64 10.45 11.58
CA VAL A 172 2.70 11.48 11.55
C VAL A 172 2.84 12.11 10.17
N ILE A 173 2.83 11.32 9.10
CA ILE A 173 2.92 11.82 7.72
C ILE A 173 1.74 12.73 7.39
N ILE A 174 0.52 12.35 7.78
CA ILE A 174 -0.68 13.17 7.55
C ILE A 174 -0.57 14.51 8.29
N ILE A 175 -0.22 14.49 9.58
CA ILE A 175 -0.08 15.72 10.38
C ILE A 175 1.03 16.60 9.81
N ALA A 176 2.19 16.03 9.48
CA ALA A 176 3.29 16.77 8.87
C ALA A 176 2.89 17.41 7.54
N GLY A 177 2.14 16.69 6.70
CA GLY A 177 1.60 17.19 5.44
C GLY A 177 0.64 18.36 5.64
N ILE A 178 -0.31 18.24 6.58
CA ILE A 178 -1.26 19.31 6.92
C ILE A 178 -0.52 20.54 7.45
N MET A 179 0.42 20.37 8.38
CA MET A 179 1.24 21.47 8.91
C MET A 179 2.05 22.17 7.82
N TRP A 180 2.61 21.40 6.87
CA TRP A 180 3.36 21.95 5.75
C TRP A 180 2.47 22.76 4.81
N ILE A 181 1.31 22.23 4.44
CA ILE A 181 0.32 22.94 3.62
C ILE A 181 -0.17 24.20 4.33
N ALA A 182 -0.49 24.13 5.62
CA ALA A 182 -0.91 25.28 6.41
C ALA A 182 0.15 26.39 6.42
N ARG A 183 1.44 26.04 6.59
CA ARG A 183 2.54 27.02 6.48
C ARG A 183 2.65 27.62 5.09
N VAL A 184 2.52 26.83 4.03
CA VAL A 184 2.58 27.32 2.65
C VAL A 184 1.44 28.30 2.37
N ILE A 185 0.23 28.00 2.83
CA ILE A 185 -0.95 28.87 2.66
C ILE A 185 -0.80 30.19 3.45
N ILE A 186 -0.26 30.14 4.68
CA ILE A 186 -0.04 31.33 5.51
C ILE A 186 1.10 32.21 4.97
N GLN A 187 2.19 31.60 4.45
CA GLN A 187 3.35 32.32 3.91
C GLN A 187 3.11 32.89 2.50
N CYS A 188 2.19 32.29 1.73
CA CYS A 188 1.77 32.75 0.41
C CYS A 188 0.23 32.82 0.31
N PRO A 189 -0.41 33.85 0.90
CA PRO A 189 -1.79 34.14 0.52
C PRO A 189 -1.77 34.48 -0.98
N PHE A 190 -2.58 33.76 -1.76
CA PHE A 190 -2.73 33.98 -3.20
C PHE A 190 -3.34 35.37 -3.44
N VAL A 191 -2.52 36.42 -3.37
CA VAL A 191 -2.89 37.78 -3.75
C VAL A 191 -2.49 37.95 -5.20
N ARG A 192 -3.50 37.99 -6.08
CA ARG A 192 -3.49 38.47 -7.47
C ARG A 192 -2.10 38.58 -8.13
N GLY A 193 -1.66 37.50 -8.77
CA GLY A 193 -0.86 37.58 -10.00
C GLY A 193 0.60 38.06 -9.91
N HIS A 194 1.13 38.45 -8.75
CA HIS A 194 2.56 38.77 -8.60
C HIS A 194 3.12 38.17 -7.30
N CYS A 195 4.10 37.26 -7.43
CA CYS A 195 4.95 36.91 -6.28
C CYS A 195 5.85 38.12 -5.98
N GLU A 196 5.60 38.82 -4.87
CA GLU A 196 6.57 39.76 -4.31
C GLU A 196 7.87 39.01 -3.90
N PRO A 197 9.05 39.64 -4.05
CA PRO A 197 10.36 39.04 -3.80
C PRO A 197 10.70 38.88 -2.30
N GLY A 198 9.69 38.63 -1.46
CA GLY A 198 9.77 38.62 0.00
C GLY A 198 9.53 37.27 0.69
N CYS A 199 9.35 36.16 -0.05
CA CYS A 199 9.31 34.82 0.57
C CYS A 199 10.68 34.43 1.13
N ARG A 200 10.98 34.91 2.33
CA ARG A 200 12.21 34.59 3.05
C ARG A 200 12.09 33.16 3.61
N SER A 201 13.12 32.37 3.31
CA SER A 201 13.50 31.05 3.83
C SER A 201 12.59 29.84 3.53
N VAL A 202 12.70 29.31 2.31
CA VAL A 202 12.57 27.87 2.05
C VAL A 202 13.96 27.23 2.19
N PRO A 203 14.14 26.06 2.84
CA PRO A 203 15.43 25.38 2.92
C PRO A 203 16.01 25.11 1.52
N SER A 204 17.32 25.35 1.36
CA SER A 204 18.06 25.32 0.09
C SER A 204 17.89 24.05 -0.75
N HIS A 205 17.48 22.93 -0.14
CA HIS A 205 17.20 21.67 -0.85
C HIS A 205 15.94 21.68 -1.73
N VAL A 206 15.01 22.62 -1.56
CA VAL A 206 13.74 22.68 -2.33
C VAL A 206 13.83 23.64 -3.53
N SER A 207 14.82 24.54 -3.55
CA SER A 207 15.02 25.49 -4.67
C SER A 207 15.29 24.80 -6.02
N HIS A 208 15.91 23.62 -6.02
CA HIS A 208 16.20 22.89 -7.25
C HIS A 208 14.94 22.36 -7.96
N THR A 209 13.94 21.92 -7.19
CA THR A 209 12.69 21.36 -7.74
C THR A 209 11.79 22.45 -8.32
N ILE A 210 11.74 23.63 -7.69
CA ILE A 210 10.97 24.78 -8.16
C ILE A 210 11.61 25.41 -9.41
N GLY A 211 12.96 25.45 -9.47
CA GLY A 211 13.70 25.93 -10.65
C GLY A 211 13.39 25.12 -11.92
N ASN A 212 13.26 23.80 -11.79
CA ASN A 212 12.87 22.93 -12.92
C ASN A 212 11.40 23.11 -13.31
N CYS A 213 10.50 23.30 -12.36
CA CYS A 213 9.09 23.55 -12.66
C CYS A 213 8.88 24.89 -13.42
N ARG A 214 9.66 25.92 -13.09
CA ARG A 214 9.66 27.21 -13.81
C ARG A 214 10.15 27.07 -15.25
N ARG A 215 11.22 26.28 -15.50
CA ARG A 215 11.70 25.99 -16.86
C ARG A 215 10.68 25.20 -17.69
N ILE A 216 10.02 24.20 -17.10
CA ILE A 216 9.05 23.36 -17.80
C ILE A 216 7.81 24.17 -18.23
N VAL A 217 7.31 25.06 -17.36
CA VAL A 217 6.13 25.88 -17.67
C VAL A 217 6.43 26.97 -18.71
N VAL A 218 7.61 27.59 -18.66
CA VAL A 218 8.04 28.58 -19.68
C VAL A 218 8.21 27.93 -21.04
N ASN A 219 8.86 26.75 -21.09
CA ASN A 219 9.08 26.03 -22.34
C ASN A 219 7.75 25.54 -22.96
N LYS A 220 6.79 25.09 -22.13
CA LYS A 220 5.46 24.68 -22.61
C LYS A 220 4.62 25.86 -23.13
N ARG A 221 4.72 27.06 -22.54
CA ARG A 221 4.08 28.28 -23.07
C ARG A 221 4.68 28.74 -24.39
N GLN A 222 6.01 28.63 -24.57
CA GLN A 222 6.67 28.96 -25.83
C GLN A 222 6.31 27.97 -26.95
N TYR A 223 6.25 26.67 -26.63
CA TYR A 223 5.86 25.63 -27.60
C TYR A 223 4.41 25.78 -28.08
N VAL A 224 3.47 26.12 -27.18
CA VAL A 224 2.06 26.35 -27.56
C VAL A 224 1.90 27.62 -28.41
N ARG A 225 2.69 28.67 -28.15
CA ARG A 225 2.66 29.91 -28.93
C ARG A 225 3.29 29.76 -30.32
N ALA A 226 4.37 28.98 -30.45
CA ALA A 226 4.97 28.66 -31.74
C ALA A 226 4.05 27.80 -32.64
N LYS A 227 3.19 26.97 -32.04
CA LYS A 227 2.26 26.11 -32.79
C LYS A 227 0.97 26.83 -33.22
N SER A 228 0.64 27.97 -32.63
CA SER A 228 -0.50 28.80 -33.07
C SER A 228 -0.18 29.71 -34.26
N GLU A 229 1.11 29.94 -34.55
CA GLU A 229 1.57 30.86 -35.61
C GLU A 229 1.90 30.15 -36.93
N HIS A 230 1.71 28.82 -36.99
CA HIS A 230 1.97 27.97 -38.16
C HIS A 230 0.78 27.08 -38.53
N ARG A 231 -0.45 27.53 -38.25
CA ARG A 231 -1.65 26.94 -38.86
C ARG A 231 -2.10 27.87 -40.00
N PRO A 232 -2.11 27.43 -41.26
CA PRO A 232 -2.66 28.22 -42.37
C PRO A 232 -4.15 28.46 -42.21
#